data_AF-A0A0A3JB74-F1
#
_entry.id   AF-A0A0A3JB74-F1
#
_cell.length_a   1.000
_cell.length_b   1.000
_cell.length_c   1.000
_cell.angle_alpha   90.00
_cell.angle_beta   90.00
_cell.angle_gamma   90.00
#
_symmetry.space_group_name_H-M   'P 1'
#
loop_
_entity.id
_entity.type
_entity.pdbx_description
1 polymer ?
#
loop_
_entity_poly.entity_id
_entity_poly.type
_entity_poly.pdbx_seq_one_letter_code
_entity_poly.pdbx_strand_id
1 'polypeptide(L)' 'MQFGTWIAIIISAVIAFIVAGFYNQPVHWYLFILILFIGFFINTIILILKSNDE' A
#
# COMPACT_ATOMS: atom_id res chain seq x y z
N MET A 1 -4.77 -12.60 9.90
CA MET A 1 -4.53 -11.55 8.89
C MET A 1 -5.39 -11.84 7.68
N GLN A 2 -6.24 -10.91 7.27
CA GLN A 2 -7.16 -11.13 6.15
C GLN A 2 -6.36 -11.01 4.84
N PHE A 3 -6.29 -12.09 4.05
CA PHE A 3 -5.68 -12.11 2.71
C PHE A 3 -6.13 -10.92 1.83
N GLY A 4 -7.34 -10.42 2.07
CA GLY A 4 -7.88 -9.22 1.43
C GLY A 4 -7.07 -7.94 1.66
N THR A 5 -6.48 -7.72 2.84
CA THR A 5 -5.74 -6.47 3.11
C THR A 5 -4.44 -6.40 2.32
N TRP A 6 -3.76 -7.53 2.13
CA TRP A 6 -2.56 -7.62 1.29
C TRP A 6 -2.88 -7.31 -0.18
N ILE A 7 -3.98 -7.88 -0.69
CA ILE A 7 -4.46 -7.59 -2.04
C ILE A 7 -4.81 -6.11 -2.19
N ALA A 8 -5.47 -5.51 -1.19
CA ALA A 8 -5.83 -4.10 -1.22
C ALA A 8 -4.60 -3.17 -1.31
N ILE A 9 -3.52 -3.49 -0.60
CA ILE A 9 -2.24 -2.74 -0.67
C ILE A 9 -1.62 -2.83 -2.07
N ILE A 10 -1.65 -4.01 -2.70
CA ILE A 10 -1.09 -4.18 -4.05
C ILE A 10 -1.94 -3.43 -5.08
N ILE A 11 -3.26 -3.54 -5.00
CA ILE A 11 -4.17 -2.84 -5.90
C ILE A 11 -4.02 -1.33 -5.75
N SER A 12 -3.91 -0.81 -4.52
CA SER A 12 -3.74 0.64 -4.31
C SER A 12 -2.42 1.15 -4.89
N ALA A 13 -1.33 0.38 -4.80
CA ALA A 13 -0.06 0.72 -5.45
C ALA A 13 -0.18 0.76 -6.98
N VAL A 14 -0.90 -0.20 -7.58
CA VAL A 14 -1.17 -0.21 -9.04
C VAL A 14 -2.01 0.99 -9.46
N ILE A 15 -3.08 1.31 -8.71
CA ILE A 15 -3.93 2.47 -8.98
C ILE A 15 -3.12 3.76 -8.88
N ALA A 16 -2.24 3.91 -7.88
CA ALA A 16 -1.41 5.11 -7.74
C ALA A 16 -0.53 5.34 -8.98
N PHE A 17 0.02 4.28 -9.57
CA PHE A 17 0.82 4.36 -10.80
C PHE A 17 -0.02 4.69 -12.04
N ILE A 18 -1.22 4.11 -12.14
CA ILE A 18 -2.18 4.45 -13.21
C ILE A 18 -2.53 5.94 -13.14
N VAL A 19 -2.86 6.44 -11.94
CA VAL A 19 -3.15 7.86 -11.71
C VAL A 19 -1.95 8.73 -12.04
N ALA A 20 -0.75 8.39 -11.60
CA ALA A 20 0.47 9.11 -11.95
C ALA A 20 0.69 9.18 -13.48
N GLY A 21 0.41 8.09 -14.19
CA GLY A 21 0.44 8.06 -15.66
C GLY A 21 -0.54 9.04 -16.31
N PHE A 22 -1.77 9.17 -15.79
CA PHE A 22 -2.74 10.15 -16.30
C PHE A 22 -2.28 11.61 -16.13
N TYR A 23 -1.48 11.90 -15.10
CA TYR A 23 -0.93 13.23 -14.86
C TYR A 23 0.46 13.45 -15.49
N ASN A 24 0.93 12.55 -16.36
CA ASN A 24 2.28 12.57 -16.94
C ASN A 24 3.40 12.69 -15.89
N GLN A 25 3.17 12.16 -14.69
CA GLN A 25 4.18 12.16 -13.63
C GLN A 25 5.22 11.07 -13.88
N PRO A 26 6.51 11.31 -13.56
CA PRO A 26 7.55 10.31 -13.71
C PRO A 26 7.32 9.13 -12.76
N VAL A 27 6.93 7.99 -13.32
CA VAL A 27 6.72 6.74 -12.58
C VAL A 27 8.04 5.98 -12.46
N HIS A 28 8.79 6.29 -11.41
CA HIS A 28 9.99 5.52 -11.08
C HIS A 28 9.63 4.21 -10.36
N TRP A 29 10.18 3.09 -10.84
CA TRP A 29 9.87 1.75 -10.34
C TRP A 29 10.11 1.56 -8.83
N TYR A 30 11.11 2.25 -8.26
CA TYR A 30 11.39 2.15 -6.82
C TYR A 30 10.25 2.74 -5.96
N LEU A 31 9.47 3.69 -6.49
CA LEU A 31 8.30 4.25 -5.80
C LEU A 31 7.20 3.20 -5.61
N PHE A 32 7.10 2.23 -6.53
CA PHE A 32 6.16 1.12 -6.39
C PHE A 32 6.50 0.28 -5.16
N ILE A 33 7.77 -0.09 -5.02
CA ILE A 33 8.28 -0.84 -3.87
C ILE A 33 8.09 -0.04 -2.59
N LEU A 34 8.40 1.25 -2.61
CA LEU A 34 8.23 2.14 -1.45
C LEU A 34 6.76 2.19 -0.98
N ILE A 35 5.81 2.33 -1.90
CA ILE A 35 4.37 2.34 -1.56
C ILE A 35 3.95 1.01 -0.93
N LEU A 36 4.41 -0.13 -1.44
CA LEU A 36 4.13 -1.42 -0.85
C LEU A 36 4.65 -1.52 0.59
N PHE A 37 5.91 -1.11 0.83
CA PHE A 37 6.49 -1.09 2.17
C PHE A 37 5.70 -0.21 3.14
N ILE A 38 5.29 0.99 2.70
CA ILE A 38 4.47 1.89 3.50
C ILE A 38 3.11 1.26 3.81
N GLY A 39 2.45 0.66 2.82
CA GLY A 39 1.16 -0.01 3.00
C GLY A 39 1.24 -1.17 4.00
N PHE A 40 2.29 -1.99 3.90
CA PHE A 40 2.53 -3.07 4.87
C PHE A 40 2.84 -2.54 6.27
N PHE A 41 3.66 -1.49 6.37
CA PHE A 41 3.98 -0.86 7.65
C PHE A 41 2.74 -0.32 8.36
N ILE A 42 1.88 0.40 7.63
CA ILE A 42 0.60 0.91 8.17
C ILE A 42 -0.29 -0.26 8.60
N ASN A 43 -0.41 -1.31 7.79
CA ASN A 43 -1.19 -2.49 8.17
C ASN A 43 -0.64 -3.17 9.43
N THR A 44 0.67 -3.22 9.62
CA THR A 44 1.29 -3.72 10.86
C THR A 44 0.93 -2.85 12.06
N ILE A 45 0.98 -1.52 11.92
CA ILE A 45 0.54 -0.59 12.99
C ILE A 45 -0.92 -0.85 13.35
N ILE A 46 -1.81 -0.96 12.36
CA ILE A 46 -3.24 -1.23 12.57
C ILE A 46 -3.42 -2.54 13.34
N LEU A 47 -2.66 -3.57 12.99
CA LEU A 47 -2.74 -4.87 13.67
C LEU A 47 -2.28 -4.78 15.13
N ILE A 48 -1.18 -4.08 15.40
CA ILE A 48 -0.69 -3.84 16.76
C ILE A 48 -1.74 -3.10 17.59
N LEU A 49 -2.34 -2.03 17.04
CA LEU A 49 -3.38 -1.27 17.72
C LEU A 49 -4.61 -2.13 18.01
N LYS A 50 -5.08 -2.89 17.02
CA LYS A 50 -6.24 -3.77 17.16
C LYS A 50 -6.01 -4.90 18.17
N SER A 51 -4.77 -5.40 18.26
CA SER A 51 -4.38 -6.43 19.23
C SER A 51 -4.42 -5.95 20.69
N ASN A 52 -4.48 -4.64 20.94
CA ASN A 52 -4.50 -4.06 22.28
C ASN A 52 -5.92 -3.65 22.71
N ASP A 53 -6.88 -3.69 21.77
CA ASP A 53 -8.32 -3.44 22.00
C ASP A 53 -9.11 -4.76 22.23
N GLU A 54 -8.44 -5.92 22.14
CA GLU A 54 -8.92 -7.25 22.56
C GLU A 54 -8.23 -7.69 23.85
#